data_AF-A0A0B5HNF8-F1
#
_entry.id   AF-A0A0B5HNF8-F1
#
_cell.length_a   1.000
_cell.length_b   1.000
_cell.length_c   1.000
_cell.angle_alpha   90.00
_cell.angle_beta   90.00
_cell.angle_gamma   90.00
#
_symmetry.space_group_name_H-M   'P 1'
#
loop_
_entity.id
_entity.type
_entity.pdbx_description
1 polymer ?
#
loop_
_entity_poly.entity_id
_entity_poly.type
_entity_poly.pdbx_seq_one_letter_code
_entity_poly.pdbx_strand_id
1 'polypeptide(L)'
;MKRRRNAKREDNLAIGRIIQSKKFRLFLLVAFILVLLLFAKKASFYVLFVGINAVIIYYSKLYHLPIDVSPLFFFEIVVTRYYGITYTLAFILFGYIIPKVLAGQGMKWESYAFVGVSVIANLISLYMTGLSLQTVGFITSILQYIGGIFISLVMKPFVLAAADGIANVTNNLIWFLIFSDVIVWLLH
;
A
#
# COMPACT_ATOMS: atom_id res chain seq x y z
N MET A 1 41.84 39.30 20.02
CA MET A 1 41.55 38.20 19.04
C MET A 1 41.11 36.87 19.67
N LYS A 2 41.70 36.40 20.79
CA LYS A 2 41.38 35.10 21.42
C LYS A 2 39.91 34.93 21.86
N ARG A 3 39.28 35.98 22.41
CA ARG A 3 37.86 35.96 22.83
C ARG A 3 36.87 35.75 21.67
N ARG A 4 37.14 36.34 20.48
CA ARG A 4 36.30 36.14 19.29
C ARG A 4 36.37 34.72 18.74
N ARG A 5 37.49 34.02 18.92
CA ARG A 5 37.63 32.60 18.52
C ARG A 5 36.88 31.65 19.45
N ASN A 6 36.82 31.96 20.74
CA ASN A 6 36.11 31.12 21.73
C ASN A 6 34.58 31.24 21.58
N ALA A 7 34.04 32.45 21.41
CA ALA A 7 32.59 32.64 21.17
C ALA A 7 32.11 31.91 19.91
N LYS A 8 32.87 32.01 18.81
CA LYS A 8 32.55 31.30 17.55
C LYS A 8 32.59 29.77 17.70
N ARG A 9 33.35 29.24 18.67
CA ARG A 9 33.47 27.81 18.95
C ARG A 9 32.29 27.31 19.81
N GLU A 10 31.83 28.13 20.74
CA GLU A 10 30.63 27.86 21.55
C GLU A 10 29.35 27.90 20.70
N ASP A 11 29.22 28.87 19.79
CA ASP A 11 28.08 28.96 18.86
C ASP A 11 28.01 27.74 17.94
N ASN A 12 29.14 27.29 17.40
CA ASN A 12 29.19 26.09 16.56
C ASN A 12 28.83 24.81 17.34
N LEU A 13 29.19 24.73 18.63
CA LEU A 13 28.80 23.61 19.49
C LEU A 13 27.31 23.64 19.84
N ALA A 14 26.72 24.82 20.05
CA ALA A 14 25.29 24.99 20.27
C ALA A 14 24.47 24.58 19.04
N ILE A 15 24.89 25.02 17.84
CA ILE A 15 24.27 24.64 16.57
C ILE A 15 24.36 23.12 16.35
N GLY A 16 25.52 22.51 16.62
CA GLY A 16 25.70 21.06 16.52
C GLY A 16 24.75 20.26 17.43
N ARG A 17 24.51 20.73 18.66
CA ARG A 17 23.55 20.08 19.58
C ARG A 17 22.10 20.22 19.12
N ILE A 18 21.72 21.35 18.54
CA ILE A 18 20.37 21.57 18.01
C ILE A 18 20.11 20.63 16.83
N ILE A 19 21.07 20.50 15.90
CA ILE A 19 20.98 19.60 14.74
C ILE A 19 20.84 18.14 15.18
N GLN A 20 21.53 17.74 16.25
CA GLN A 20 21.43 16.37 16.78
C GLN A 20 20.18 16.10 17.62
N SER A 21 19.39 17.13 17.96
CA SER A 21 18.19 16.94 18.77
C SER A 21 17.12 16.13 18.03
N LYS A 22 16.46 15.20 18.75
CA LYS A 22 15.36 14.38 18.20
C LYS A 22 14.24 15.24 17.61
N LYS A 23 13.93 16.39 18.23
CA LYS A 23 12.90 17.33 17.78
C LYS A 23 13.26 17.97 16.44
N PHE A 24 14.51 18.39 16.25
CA PHE A 24 14.96 18.99 14.99
C PHE A 24 15.02 17.96 13.85
N ARG A 25 15.48 16.73 14.13
CA ARG A 25 15.42 15.64 13.14
C ARG A 25 14.00 15.30 12.72
N LEU A 26 13.07 15.26 13.68
CA LEU A 26 11.65 15.04 13.38
C LEU A 26 11.08 16.18 12.53
N PHE A 27 11.38 17.43 12.87
CA PHE A 27 10.98 18.60 12.08
C PHE A 27 11.51 18.53 10.65
N LEU A 28 12.80 18.21 10.47
CA LEU A 28 13.38 18.04 9.13
C LEU A 28 12.74 16.90 8.35
N LEU A 29 12.43 15.78 9.01
CA LEU A 29 11.78 14.64 8.38
C LEU A 29 10.35 14.99 7.93
N VAL A 30 9.57 15.68 8.77
CA VAL A 30 8.23 16.17 8.42
C VAL A 30 8.31 17.19 7.28
N ALA A 31 9.24 18.15 7.35
CA ALA A 31 9.44 19.13 6.29
C ALA A 31 9.85 18.47 4.97
N PHE A 32 10.72 17.45 5.00
CA PHE A 32 11.12 16.70 3.83
C PHE A 32 9.96 15.90 3.23
N ILE A 33 9.13 15.25 4.06
CA ILE A 33 7.91 14.57 3.61
C ILE A 33 6.94 15.57 2.96
N LEU A 34 6.77 16.77 3.53
CA LEU A 34 5.92 17.81 2.96
C LEU A 34 6.46 18.31 1.61
N VAL A 35 7.77 18.51 1.48
CA VAL A 35 8.41 18.89 0.20
C VAL A 35 8.26 17.78 -0.84
N LEU A 36 8.43 16.51 -0.45
CA LEU A 36 8.17 15.37 -1.33
C LEU A 36 6.70 15.30 -1.77
N LEU A 37 5.75 15.57 -0.87
CA LEU A 37 4.33 15.63 -1.20
C LEU A 37 3.99 16.78 -2.15
N LEU A 38 4.68 17.91 -2.05
CA LEU A 38 4.46 19.09 -2.90
C LEU A 38 5.08 18.94 -4.30
N PHE A 39 6.33 18.50 -4.41
CA PHE A 39 7.07 18.48 -5.68
C PHE A 39 7.06 17.13 -6.40
N ALA A 40 6.85 16.03 -5.66
CA ALA A 40 6.80 14.68 -6.19
C ALA A 40 5.48 13.98 -5.82
N LYS A 41 4.37 14.73 -5.83
CA LYS A 41 3.03 14.32 -5.37
C LYS A 41 2.68 12.88 -5.75
N LYS A 42 2.79 12.53 -7.03
CA LYS A 42 2.54 11.16 -7.53
C LYS A 42 3.49 10.13 -6.91
N ALA A 43 4.80 10.34 -6.94
CA ALA A 43 5.76 9.38 -6.39
C ALA A 43 5.58 9.20 -4.87
N SER A 44 5.27 10.29 -4.16
CA SER A 44 5.03 10.28 -2.71
C SER A 44 3.79 9.48 -2.34
N PHE A 45 2.68 9.63 -3.07
CA PHE A 45 1.49 8.79 -2.86
C PHE A 45 1.74 7.32 -3.17
N TYR A 46 2.52 7.02 -4.19
CA TYR A 46 2.91 5.64 -4.49
C TYR A 46 3.68 5.01 -3.32
N VAL A 47 4.72 5.68 -2.82
CA VAL A 47 5.50 5.21 -1.66
C VAL A 47 4.61 5.08 -0.42
N LEU A 48 3.65 5.99 -0.24
CA LEU A 48 2.70 5.93 0.88
C LEU A 48 1.77 4.72 0.76
N PHE A 49 1.23 4.42 -0.42
CA PHE A 49 0.42 3.22 -0.64
C PHE A 49 1.23 1.95 -0.37
N VAL A 50 2.46 1.88 -0.90
CA VAL A 50 3.38 0.75 -0.63
C VAL A 50 3.63 0.62 0.87
N GLY A 51 3.96 1.71 1.55
CA GLY A 51 4.28 1.73 2.98
C GLY A 51 3.11 1.31 3.86
N ILE A 52 1.92 1.89 3.63
CA ILE A 52 0.71 1.54 4.40
C ILE A 52 0.41 0.05 4.22
N ASN A 53 0.40 -0.44 2.97
CA ASN A 53 0.09 -1.83 2.72
C ASN A 53 1.13 -2.79 3.31
N ALA A 54 2.41 -2.45 3.16
CA ALA A 54 3.51 -3.24 3.71
C ALA A 54 3.41 -3.39 5.23
N VAL A 55 3.12 -2.29 5.93
CA VAL A 55 2.95 -2.31 7.39
C VAL A 55 1.76 -3.17 7.80
N ILE A 56 0.61 -3.02 7.13
CA ILE A 56 -0.60 -3.80 7.44
C ILE A 56 -0.35 -5.29 7.20
N ILE A 57 0.23 -5.67 6.05
CA ILE A 57 0.56 -7.06 5.73
C ILE A 57 1.56 -7.62 6.74
N TYR A 58 2.64 -6.91 7.04
CA TYR A 58 3.65 -7.37 8.00
C TYR A 58 3.02 -7.71 9.34
N TYR A 59 2.25 -6.80 9.93
CA TYR A 59 1.61 -7.04 11.23
C TYR A 59 0.49 -8.08 11.16
N SER A 60 -0.31 -8.08 10.09
CA SER A 60 -1.35 -9.10 9.88
C SER A 60 -0.75 -10.51 9.88
N LYS A 61 0.41 -10.70 9.22
CA LYS A 61 1.08 -12.00 9.17
C LYS A 61 1.87 -12.33 10.42
N LEU A 62 2.46 -11.33 11.08
CA LEU A 62 3.16 -11.47 12.35
C LEU A 62 2.22 -11.93 13.49
N TYR A 63 1.01 -11.36 13.54
CA TYR A 63 -0.01 -11.71 14.54
C TYR A 63 -0.97 -12.83 14.08
N HIS A 64 -0.70 -13.47 12.94
CA HIS A 64 -1.50 -14.57 12.41
C HIS A 64 -3.01 -14.26 12.32
N LEU A 65 -3.37 -13.06 11.87
CA LEU A 65 -4.77 -12.69 11.70
C LEU A 65 -5.46 -13.69 10.75
N PRO A 66 -6.65 -14.20 11.11
CA PRO A 66 -7.34 -15.21 10.31
C PRO A 66 -7.86 -14.67 8.98
N ILE A 67 -8.06 -13.35 8.89
CA ILE A 67 -8.61 -12.66 7.73
C ILE A 67 -7.63 -11.58 7.27
N ASP A 68 -7.43 -11.46 5.96
CA ASP A 68 -6.63 -10.40 5.38
C ASP A 68 -7.46 -9.12 5.24
N VAL A 69 -7.29 -8.20 6.18
CA VAL A 69 -7.95 -6.89 6.17
C VAL A 69 -7.18 -5.84 5.35
N SER A 70 -6.10 -6.23 4.69
CA SER A 70 -5.29 -5.28 3.94
C SER A 70 -6.06 -4.68 2.76
N PRO A 71 -5.87 -3.38 2.47
CA PRO A 71 -6.40 -2.73 1.28
C PRO A 71 -5.60 -3.09 0.02
N LEU A 72 -4.97 -4.27 -0.02
CA LEU A 72 -4.01 -4.67 -1.07
C LEU A 72 -4.63 -4.49 -2.45
N PHE A 73 -5.79 -5.10 -2.67
CA PHE A 73 -6.46 -5.07 -3.97
C PHE A 73 -6.93 -3.67 -4.36
N PHE A 74 -7.44 -2.90 -3.40
CA PHE A 74 -7.82 -1.51 -3.62
C PHE A 74 -6.63 -0.68 -4.11
N PHE A 75 -5.49 -0.77 -3.42
CA PHE A 75 -4.28 -0.06 -3.83
C PHE A 75 -3.70 -0.58 -5.13
N GLU A 76 -3.79 -1.87 -5.45
CA GLU A 76 -3.39 -2.39 -6.75
C GLU A 76 -4.17 -1.73 -7.88
N ILE A 77 -5.49 -1.65 -7.78
CA ILE A 77 -6.33 -1.00 -8.82
C ILE A 77 -6.01 0.48 -8.93
N VAL A 78 -5.84 1.19 -7.80
CA VAL A 78 -5.42 2.61 -7.78
C VAL A 78 -4.07 2.76 -8.48
N VAL A 79 -3.06 1.99 -8.08
CA VAL A 79 -1.72 2.06 -8.65
C VAL A 79 -1.77 1.75 -10.15
N THR A 80 -2.50 0.72 -10.55
CA THR A 80 -2.68 0.36 -11.95
C THR A 80 -3.26 1.51 -12.76
N ARG A 81 -4.33 2.15 -12.27
CA ARG A 81 -5.03 3.22 -12.99
C ARG A 81 -4.20 4.50 -13.13
N TYR A 82 -3.43 4.86 -12.10
CA TYR A 82 -2.73 6.15 -12.07
C TYR A 82 -1.24 6.08 -12.42
N TYR A 83 -0.63 4.90 -12.30
CA TYR A 83 0.81 4.68 -12.49
C TYR A 83 1.11 3.61 -13.55
N GLY A 84 0.17 2.69 -13.80
CA GLY A 84 0.31 1.63 -14.80
C GLY A 84 0.79 0.30 -14.22
N ILE A 85 0.70 -0.75 -15.03
CA ILE A 85 0.90 -2.15 -14.59
C ILE A 85 2.31 -2.42 -14.03
N THR A 86 3.34 -1.77 -14.58
CA THR A 86 4.72 -1.95 -14.10
C THR A 86 4.87 -1.52 -12.64
N TYR A 87 4.21 -0.42 -12.25
CA TYR A 87 4.20 0.06 -10.87
C TYR A 87 3.36 -0.84 -9.97
N THR A 88 2.31 -1.46 -10.50
CA THR A 88 1.50 -2.46 -9.77
C THR A 88 2.31 -3.71 -9.45
N LEU A 89 3.10 -4.21 -10.40
CA LEU A 89 3.99 -5.35 -10.15
C LEU A 89 5.04 -5.01 -9.08
N ALA A 90 5.63 -3.82 -9.15
CA ALA A 90 6.52 -3.33 -8.10
C ALA A 90 5.79 -3.16 -6.76
N PHE A 91 4.54 -2.67 -6.77
CA PHE A 91 3.72 -2.54 -5.58
C PHE A 91 3.43 -3.90 -4.93
N ILE A 92 3.10 -4.93 -5.72
CA ILE A 92 2.92 -6.31 -5.21
C ILE A 92 4.23 -6.82 -4.58
N LEU A 93 5.37 -6.57 -5.22
CA LEU A 93 6.66 -7.00 -4.70
C LEU A 93 6.98 -6.34 -3.35
N PHE A 94 6.94 -5.00 -3.29
CA PHE A 94 7.36 -4.23 -2.11
C PHE A 94 6.28 -4.12 -1.03
N GLY A 95 5.01 -4.07 -1.43
CA GLY A 95 3.85 -3.90 -0.56
C GLY A 95 3.26 -5.21 -0.04
N TYR A 96 3.53 -6.35 -0.68
CA TYR A 96 2.95 -7.64 -0.29
C TYR A 96 3.99 -8.75 -0.08
N ILE A 97 4.78 -9.07 -1.10
CA ILE A 97 5.69 -10.24 -1.05
C ILE A 97 6.79 -10.04 0.00
N ILE A 98 7.53 -8.92 -0.08
CA ILE A 98 8.65 -8.65 0.85
C ILE A 98 8.17 -8.61 2.32
N PRO A 99 7.12 -7.84 2.68
CA PRO A 99 6.63 -7.79 4.07
C PRO A 99 6.18 -9.15 4.61
N LYS A 100 5.58 -9.98 3.75
CA LYS A 100 5.14 -11.34 4.12
C LYS A 100 6.32 -12.26 4.42
N VAL A 101 7.35 -12.22 3.59
CA VAL A 101 8.60 -12.98 3.81
C VAL A 101 9.31 -12.51 5.08
N LEU A 102 9.38 -11.19 5.31
CA LEU A 102 9.97 -10.61 6.52
C LEU A 102 9.21 -10.98 7.80
N ALA A 103 7.91 -11.21 7.71
CA ALA A 103 7.10 -11.74 8.81
C ALA A 103 7.29 -13.26 9.04
N GLY A 104 8.21 -13.91 8.31
CA GLY A 104 8.51 -15.34 8.43
C GLY A 104 7.51 -16.26 7.74
N GLN A 105 6.56 -15.71 6.97
CA GLN A 105 5.64 -16.52 6.18
C GLN A 105 6.18 -16.75 4.77
N GLY A 106 6.41 -18.01 4.42
CA GLY A 106 6.70 -18.41 3.05
C GLY A 106 5.53 -18.09 2.11
N MET A 107 5.85 -17.93 0.82
CA MET A 107 4.83 -17.83 -0.22
C MET A 107 4.28 -19.21 -0.52
N LYS A 108 3.04 -19.45 -0.13
CA LYS A 108 2.31 -20.67 -0.50
C LYS A 108 1.69 -20.50 -1.90
N TRP A 109 1.41 -21.62 -2.58
CA TRP A 109 0.91 -21.63 -3.97
C TRP A 109 -0.37 -20.80 -4.15
N GLU A 110 -1.25 -20.75 -3.15
CA GLU A 110 -2.51 -19.99 -3.17
C GLU A 110 -2.23 -18.49 -3.28
N SER A 111 -1.14 -18.03 -2.66
CA SER A 111 -0.73 -16.62 -2.73
C SER A 111 -0.34 -16.23 -4.15
N TYR A 112 0.30 -17.13 -4.89
CA TYR A 112 0.64 -16.90 -6.30
C TYR A 112 -0.61 -16.92 -7.18
N ALA A 113 -1.54 -17.84 -6.94
CA ALA A 113 -2.80 -17.91 -7.67
C ALA A 113 -3.65 -16.64 -7.44
N PHE A 114 -3.75 -16.17 -6.19
CA PHE A 114 -4.43 -14.91 -5.86
C PHE A 114 -3.78 -13.70 -6.52
N VAL A 115 -2.45 -13.61 -6.50
CA VAL A 115 -1.72 -12.55 -7.23
C VAL A 115 -2.01 -12.63 -8.73
N GLY A 116 -2.05 -13.83 -9.32
CA GLY A 116 -2.39 -14.03 -10.74
C GLY A 116 -3.78 -13.53 -11.09
N VAL A 117 -4.80 -13.92 -10.32
CA VAL A 117 -6.18 -13.42 -10.49
C VAL A 117 -6.22 -11.90 -10.33
N SER A 118 -5.48 -11.35 -9.37
CA SER A 118 -5.43 -9.91 -9.18
C SER A 118 -4.80 -9.19 -10.36
N VAL A 119 -3.70 -9.71 -10.92
CA VAL A 119 -3.05 -9.11 -12.10
C VAL A 119 -4.03 -9.07 -13.29
N ILE A 120 -4.84 -10.13 -13.48
CA ILE A 120 -5.89 -10.13 -14.52
C ILE A 120 -6.93 -9.04 -14.25
N ALA A 121 -7.40 -8.91 -13.02
CA ALA A 121 -8.36 -7.86 -12.64
C ALA A 121 -7.77 -6.44 -12.85
N ASN A 122 -6.49 -6.26 -12.54
CA ASN A 122 -5.76 -5.02 -12.80
C ASN A 122 -5.63 -4.73 -14.30
N LEU A 123 -5.31 -5.73 -15.13
CA LEU A 123 -5.31 -5.56 -16.58
C LEU A 123 -6.67 -5.13 -17.11
N ILE A 124 -7.76 -5.73 -16.63
CA ILE A 124 -9.12 -5.32 -16.98
C ILE A 124 -9.39 -3.87 -16.56
N SER A 125 -8.93 -3.48 -15.35
CA SER A 125 -9.09 -2.12 -14.84
C SER A 125 -8.42 -1.04 -15.72
N LEU A 126 -7.31 -1.39 -16.41
CA LEU A 126 -6.64 -0.47 -17.34
C LEU A 126 -7.49 -0.13 -18.56
N TYR A 127 -8.36 -1.06 -19.00
CA TYR A 127 -9.23 -0.83 -20.15
C TYR A 127 -10.52 -0.08 -19.78
N MET A 128 -10.80 0.09 -18.49
CA MET A 128 -12.00 0.77 -17.98
C MET A 128 -11.76 2.25 -17.65
N THR A 129 -11.00 2.96 -18.49
CA THR A 129 -10.62 4.37 -18.24
C THR A 129 -11.81 5.33 -18.16
N GLY A 130 -12.91 5.03 -18.86
CA GLY A 130 -14.13 5.85 -18.85
C GLY A 130 -15.04 5.67 -17.63
N LEU A 131 -14.73 4.76 -16.71
CA LEU A 131 -15.54 4.47 -15.53
C LEU A 131 -14.92 5.05 -14.25
N SER A 132 -15.76 5.43 -13.28
CA SER A 132 -15.31 5.91 -11.97
C SER A 132 -14.52 4.83 -11.19
N LEU A 133 -13.68 5.25 -10.25
CA LEU A 133 -12.87 4.33 -9.42
C LEU A 133 -13.73 3.35 -8.63
N GLN A 134 -14.88 3.80 -8.14
CA GLN A 134 -15.87 2.97 -7.45
C GLN A 134 -16.43 1.88 -8.38
N THR A 135 -16.87 2.23 -9.59
CA THR A 135 -17.45 1.26 -10.54
C THR A 135 -16.42 0.22 -10.98
N VAL A 136 -15.19 0.64 -11.28
CA VAL A 136 -14.11 -0.29 -11.62
C VAL A 136 -13.77 -1.19 -10.43
N GLY A 137 -13.69 -0.63 -9.22
CA GLY A 137 -13.48 -1.36 -8.00
C GLY A 137 -14.55 -2.43 -7.74
N PHE A 138 -15.81 -2.09 -7.99
CA PHE A 138 -16.93 -3.02 -7.86
C PHE A 138 -16.80 -4.20 -8.84
N ILE A 139 -16.62 -3.93 -10.14
CA ILE A 139 -16.51 -4.96 -11.17
C ILE A 139 -15.30 -5.86 -10.91
N THR A 140 -14.14 -5.27 -10.63
CA THR A 140 -12.90 -6.00 -10.41
C THR A 140 -12.91 -6.81 -9.10
N SER A 141 -13.61 -6.33 -8.06
CA SER A 141 -13.82 -7.09 -6.82
C SER A 141 -14.68 -8.34 -7.06
N ILE A 142 -15.72 -8.25 -7.90
CA ILE A 142 -16.52 -9.43 -8.29
C ILE A 142 -15.68 -10.43 -9.10
N LEU A 143 -14.83 -9.95 -9.99
CA LEU A 143 -13.92 -10.85 -10.73
C LEU A 143 -12.92 -11.55 -9.79
N GLN A 144 -12.37 -10.80 -8.83
CA GLN A 144 -11.48 -11.36 -7.82
C GLN A 144 -12.20 -12.38 -6.93
N TYR A 145 -13.47 -12.16 -6.57
CA TYR A 145 -14.31 -13.13 -5.86
C TYR A 145 -14.41 -14.45 -6.60
N ILE A 146 -14.80 -14.39 -7.87
CA ILE A 146 -15.02 -15.56 -8.70
C ILE A 146 -13.71 -16.35 -8.81
N GLY A 147 -12.61 -15.67 -9.13
CA GLY A 147 -11.29 -16.31 -9.16
C GLY A 147 -10.87 -16.89 -7.81
N GLY A 148 -11.14 -16.17 -6.71
CA GLY A 148 -10.86 -16.61 -5.35
C GLY A 148 -11.65 -17.85 -4.93
N ILE A 149 -12.92 -17.96 -5.32
CA ILE A 149 -13.73 -19.18 -5.11
C ILE A 149 -13.13 -20.33 -5.88
N PHE A 150 -12.81 -20.17 -7.17
CA PHE A 150 -12.23 -21.25 -7.97
C PHE A 150 -10.92 -21.78 -7.36
N ILE A 151 -10.04 -20.88 -6.90
CA ILE A 151 -8.80 -21.26 -6.20
C ILE A 151 -9.12 -21.99 -4.89
N SER A 152 -10.06 -21.46 -4.11
CA SER A 152 -10.39 -21.97 -2.78
C SER A 152 -11.12 -23.31 -2.81
N LEU A 153 -11.90 -23.59 -3.87
CA LEU A 153 -12.62 -24.86 -4.04
C LEU A 153 -11.70 -26.08 -4.19
N VAL A 154 -10.46 -25.86 -4.63
CA VAL A 154 -9.44 -26.92 -4.71
C VAL A 154 -8.98 -27.36 -3.31
N MET A 155 -9.22 -26.53 -2.28
CA MET A 155 -8.62 -26.70 -0.95
C MET A 155 -9.61 -26.81 0.21
N LYS A 156 -10.76 -26.17 0.07
CA LYS A 156 -11.73 -26.01 1.16
C LYS A 156 -13.10 -26.47 0.70
N PRO A 157 -13.92 -26.99 1.63
CA PRO A 157 -15.35 -27.15 1.39
C PRO A 157 -15.96 -25.84 0.84
N PHE A 158 -16.87 -25.97 -0.13
CA PHE A 158 -17.48 -24.83 -0.83
C PHE A 158 -17.99 -23.74 0.11
N VAL A 159 -18.60 -24.11 1.23
CA VAL A 159 -19.14 -23.16 2.22
C VAL A 159 -18.06 -22.26 2.82
N LEU A 160 -16.89 -22.81 3.15
CA LEU A 160 -15.77 -22.03 3.70
C LEU A 160 -15.11 -21.16 2.63
N ALA A 161 -14.97 -21.69 1.40
CA ALA A 161 -14.48 -20.93 0.26
C ALA A 161 -15.39 -19.73 -0.07
N ALA A 162 -16.71 -19.93 -0.02
CA ALA A 162 -17.69 -18.88 -0.25
C ALA A 162 -17.66 -17.82 0.86
N ALA A 163 -17.56 -18.22 2.13
CA ALA A 163 -17.48 -17.29 3.26
C ALA A 163 -16.23 -16.38 3.18
N ASP A 164 -15.06 -16.96 2.91
CA ASP A 164 -13.81 -16.21 2.73
C ASP A 164 -13.90 -15.25 1.54
N GLY A 165 -14.48 -15.72 0.42
CA GLY A 165 -14.69 -14.90 -0.76
C GLY A 165 -15.60 -13.71 -0.47
N ILE A 166 -16.73 -13.92 0.21
CA ILE A 166 -17.69 -12.86 0.56
C ILE A 166 -17.02 -11.83 1.47
N ALA A 167 -16.26 -12.26 2.47
CA ALA A 167 -15.53 -11.37 3.36
C ALA A 167 -14.53 -10.50 2.58
N ASN A 168 -13.75 -11.10 1.67
CA ASN A 168 -12.78 -10.37 0.85
C ASN A 168 -13.44 -9.34 -0.08
N VAL A 169 -14.54 -9.71 -0.76
CA VAL A 169 -15.30 -8.78 -1.60
C VAL A 169 -15.85 -7.64 -0.78
N THR A 170 -16.47 -7.95 0.35
CA THR A 170 -17.08 -6.93 1.21
C THR A 170 -16.02 -5.94 1.69
N ASN A 171 -14.85 -6.45 2.14
CA ASN A 171 -13.72 -5.60 2.53
C ASN A 171 -13.28 -4.70 1.37
N ASN A 172 -13.07 -5.24 0.18
CA ASN A 172 -12.68 -4.46 -0.99
C ASN A 172 -13.71 -3.38 -1.35
N LEU A 173 -15.00 -3.75 -1.37
CA LEU A 173 -16.09 -2.81 -1.65
C LEU A 173 -16.12 -1.66 -0.65
N ILE A 174 -15.90 -1.93 0.64
CA ILE A 174 -15.81 -0.91 1.68
C ILE A 174 -14.66 0.07 1.37
N TRP A 175 -13.48 -0.43 1.01
CA TRP A 175 -12.35 0.43 0.63
C TRP A 175 -12.67 1.30 -0.58
N PHE A 176 -13.26 0.74 -1.63
CA PHE A 176 -13.66 1.51 -2.81
C PHE A 176 -14.75 2.54 -2.51
N LEU A 177 -15.76 2.21 -1.71
CA LEU A 177 -16.84 3.13 -1.39
C LEU A 177 -16.35 4.32 -0.54
N ILE A 178 -15.49 4.07 0.45
CA ILE A 178 -15.06 5.12 1.38
C ILE A 178 -13.94 5.98 0.78
N PHE A 179 -12.97 5.38 0.10
CA PHE A 179 -11.71 6.08 -0.21
C PHE A 179 -11.54 6.47 -1.67
N SER A 180 -12.38 5.98 -2.60
CA SER A 180 -12.17 6.27 -4.03
C SER A 180 -12.11 7.76 -4.32
N ASP A 181 -13.10 8.54 -3.87
CA ASP A 181 -13.18 9.97 -4.18
C ASP A 181 -12.04 10.77 -3.57
N VAL A 182 -11.64 10.42 -2.34
CA VAL A 182 -10.48 11.00 -1.66
C VAL A 182 -9.20 10.73 -2.48
N ILE A 183 -9.01 9.51 -2.97
CA ILE A 183 -7.84 9.16 -3.79
C ILE A 183 -7.87 9.89 -5.14
N VAL A 184 -9.03 9.97 -5.81
CA VAL A 184 -9.16 10.72 -7.07
C VAL A 184 -8.76 12.18 -6.85
N TRP A 185 -9.23 12.80 -5.77
CA TRP A 185 -8.91 14.17 -5.39
C TRP A 185 -7.42 14.37 -5.06
N LEU A 186 -6.80 13.42 -4.37
CA LEU A 186 -5.38 13.49 -4.04
C LEU A 186 -4.46 13.32 -5.26
N LEU A 187 -4.88 12.58 -6.29
CA LEU A 187 -4.04 12.26 -7.45
C LEU A 187 -4.24 13.19 -8.66
N HIS A 188 -5.31 13.99 -8.68
CA HIS A 188 -5.49 15.13 -9.59
C HIS A 188 -4.97 16.43 -8.95
#